data_AF-A0A521IAD3-F1
#
_entry.id   AF-A0A521IAD3-F1
#
_cell.length_a   1.000
_cell.length_b   1.000
_cell.length_c   1.000
_cell.angle_alpha   90.00
_cell.angle_beta   90.00
_cell.angle_gamma   90.00
#
_symmetry.space_group_name_H-M   'P 1'
#
loop_
_entity.id
_entity.type
_entity.pdbx_description
1 polymer ?
#
loop_
_entity_poly.entity_id
_entity_poly.type
_entity_poly.pdbx_seq_one_letter_code
_entity_poly.pdbx_strand_id
1 'polypeptide(L)'
;MSRPIADSADQRIPLTRQRLRTPRAAAIAGIIFAVLLTASIVLIRVSIPEELSGTATAESLRGTANLVSLALTLVPFAGIAFLWFIGVVRDRLGEFEDQFFSTVFFGSGLLFLAMIFASAAIAGGIILSYNLAATGAMGADVLAFGRAVMYTITNIYAVRMAGVFMISLGTIWIRTRVMPRLFVFLTYALALLMLVSINLSVWLILVFPAWVFVISVYILILSLRGEQAGKVISSVPVEKK
;
A
#
# COMPACT_ATOMS: atom_id res chain seq x y z
N MET A 1 -5.90 -9.84 -60.03
CA MET A 1 -6.07 -8.59 -59.25
C MET A 1 -5.71 -8.92 -57.81
N SER A 2 -4.42 -8.80 -57.48
CA SER A 2 -3.82 -9.35 -56.25
C SER A 2 -3.65 -8.23 -55.23
N ARG A 3 -4.31 -8.35 -54.07
CA ARG A 3 -4.07 -7.47 -52.92
C ARG A 3 -2.74 -7.86 -52.25
N PRO A 4 -1.84 -6.91 -51.94
CA PRO A 4 -0.62 -7.22 -51.22
C PRO A 4 -0.92 -7.43 -49.73
N ILE A 5 -0.44 -8.55 -49.19
CA ILE A 5 -0.46 -8.88 -47.76
C ILE A 5 0.74 -8.17 -47.13
N ALA A 6 0.62 -6.87 -46.90
CA ALA A 6 1.54 -6.13 -46.06
C ALA A 6 0.86 -5.88 -44.71
N ASP A 7 1.65 -6.00 -43.65
CA ASP A 7 1.44 -5.39 -42.34
C ASP A 7 0.90 -6.25 -41.18
N SER A 8 1.63 -7.34 -40.84
CA SER A 8 1.45 -8.05 -39.57
C SER A 8 2.72 -8.08 -38.69
N ALA A 9 3.80 -7.45 -39.15
CA ALA A 9 5.07 -7.34 -38.42
C ALA A 9 5.15 -6.04 -37.59
N ASP A 10 4.60 -4.92 -38.08
CA ASP A 10 4.71 -3.62 -37.41
C ASP A 10 3.76 -3.50 -36.20
N GLN A 11 2.65 -4.25 -36.20
CA GLN A 11 1.67 -4.24 -35.11
C GLN A 11 2.08 -5.06 -33.86
N ARG A 12 3.08 -5.96 -33.97
CA ARG A 12 3.54 -6.78 -32.83
C ARG A 12 4.52 -6.03 -31.91
N ILE A 13 5.22 -5.02 -32.43
CA ILE A 13 6.21 -4.22 -31.72
C ILE A 13 5.59 -3.25 -30.68
N PRO A 14 4.45 -2.56 -30.94
CA PRO A 14 3.83 -1.69 -29.92
C PRO A 14 3.20 -2.45 -28.74
N LEU A 15 2.60 -3.63 -28.99
CA LEU A 15 1.91 -4.42 -27.94
C LEU A 15 2.87 -4.95 -26.87
N THR A 16 4.08 -5.37 -27.29
CA THR A 16 5.11 -5.88 -26.39
C THR A 16 5.67 -4.78 -25.48
N ARG A 17 5.88 -3.57 -26.03
CA ARG A 17 6.41 -2.42 -25.28
C ARG A 17 5.40 -1.86 -24.27
N GLN A 18 4.11 -1.88 -24.61
CA GLN A 18 3.02 -1.44 -23.72
C GLN A 18 2.81 -2.41 -22.55
N ARG A 19 2.90 -3.74 -22.78
CA ARG A 19 2.86 -4.77 -21.71
C ARG A 19 4.04 -4.69 -20.73
N LEU A 20 5.20 -4.14 -21.14
CA LEU A 20 6.42 -3.98 -20.32
C LEU A 20 6.47 -2.67 -19.51
N ARG A 21 5.68 -1.65 -19.85
CA ARG A 21 5.62 -0.39 -19.07
C ARG A 21 4.62 -0.44 -17.91
N THR A 22 3.54 -1.19 -18.06
CA THR A 22 2.53 -1.44 -17.00
C THR A 22 3.08 -2.05 -15.69
N PRO A 23 4.06 -2.99 -15.66
CA PRO A 23 4.58 -3.54 -14.41
C PRO A 23 5.36 -2.52 -13.57
N ARG A 24 6.06 -1.58 -14.22
CA ARG A 24 6.91 -0.58 -13.52
C ARG A 24 6.09 0.45 -12.79
N ALA A 25 5.02 0.93 -13.43
CA ALA A 25 4.08 1.85 -12.79
C ALA A 25 3.48 1.23 -11.50
N ALA A 26 3.14 -0.07 -11.54
CA ALA A 26 2.65 -0.81 -10.37
C ALA A 26 3.66 -0.81 -9.21
N ALA A 27 4.91 -1.17 -9.51
CA ALA A 27 5.96 -1.27 -8.52
C ALA A 27 6.28 0.08 -7.88
N ILE A 28 6.39 1.14 -8.69
CA ILE A 28 6.70 2.49 -8.20
C ILE A 28 5.57 2.99 -7.29
N ALA A 29 4.30 2.84 -7.69
CA ALA A 29 3.16 3.26 -6.88
C ALA A 29 3.12 2.55 -5.52
N GLY A 30 3.34 1.23 -5.50
CA GLY A 30 3.36 0.46 -4.25
C GLY A 30 4.54 0.80 -3.33
N ILE A 31 5.74 1.07 -3.89
CA ILE A 31 6.89 1.54 -3.10
C ILE A 31 6.59 2.90 -2.46
N ILE A 32 6.08 3.86 -3.24
CA ILE A 32 5.73 5.19 -2.75
C ILE A 32 4.67 5.07 -1.65
N PHE A 33 3.61 4.29 -1.87
CA PHE A 33 2.61 4.02 -0.85
C PHE A 33 3.21 3.47 0.44
N ALA A 34 4.01 2.41 0.35
CA ALA A 34 4.55 1.73 1.51
C ALA A 34 5.47 2.64 2.32
N VAL A 35 6.32 3.42 1.65
CA VAL A 35 7.22 4.38 2.30
C VAL A 35 6.42 5.51 2.96
N LEU A 36 5.47 6.11 2.25
CA LEU A 36 4.67 7.22 2.79
C LEU A 36 3.82 6.78 3.97
N LEU A 37 3.12 5.64 3.86
CA LEU A 37 2.27 5.15 4.93
C LEU A 37 3.09 4.71 6.15
N THR A 38 4.22 4.04 5.93
CA THR A 38 5.14 3.67 7.03
C THR A 38 5.68 4.92 7.72
N ALA A 39 6.13 5.92 6.96
CA ALA A 39 6.59 7.18 7.51
C ALA A 39 5.49 7.87 8.33
N SER A 40 4.27 8.00 7.80
CA SER A 40 3.13 8.57 8.54
C SER A 40 2.88 7.84 9.86
N ILE A 41 2.82 6.51 9.85
CA ILE A 41 2.53 5.72 11.05
C ILE A 41 3.66 5.86 12.07
N VAL A 42 4.93 5.78 11.63
CA VAL A 42 6.09 5.91 12.51
C VAL A 42 6.18 7.31 13.11
N LEU A 43 5.97 8.36 12.32
CA LEU A 43 5.98 9.74 12.82
C LEU A 43 4.87 9.96 13.86
N ILE A 44 3.64 9.48 13.62
CA ILE A 44 2.54 9.58 14.60
C ILE A 44 2.92 8.83 15.89
N ARG A 45 3.55 7.65 15.78
CA ARG A 45 3.92 6.83 16.94
C ARG A 45 5.00 7.45 17.80
N VAL A 46 6.10 7.88 17.17
CA VAL A 46 7.23 8.50 17.88
C VAL A 46 6.80 9.84 18.51
N SER A 47 5.79 10.50 17.95
CA SER A 47 5.27 11.77 18.44
C SER A 47 4.23 11.64 19.56
N ILE A 48 3.74 10.44 19.90
CA ILE A 48 2.83 10.25 21.03
C ILE A 48 3.62 9.57 22.14
N PRO A 49 4.23 10.32 23.09
CA PRO A 49 4.91 9.72 24.22
C PRO A 49 3.91 8.92 25.06
N GLU A 50 4.19 7.63 25.27
CA GLU A 50 3.38 6.74 26.13
C GLU A 50 3.46 7.12 27.62
N GLU A 51 4.44 7.96 27.98
CA GLU A 51 4.61 8.48 29.32
C GLU A 51 4.69 10.01 29.31
N LEU A 52 3.64 10.66 29.82
CA LEU A 52 3.73 12.02 30.35
C LEU A 52 4.44 12.00 31.72
N SER A 53 5.61 11.37 31.79
CA SER A 53 6.45 11.34 32.98
C SER A 53 7.37 12.55 32.95
N GLY A 54 6.80 13.73 33.22
CA GLY A 54 7.51 14.94 33.69
C GLY A 54 8.52 15.60 32.73
N THR A 55 8.36 16.90 32.48
CA THR A 55 9.33 17.82 31.82
C THR A 55 9.36 17.86 30.28
N ALA A 56 8.21 17.76 29.61
CA ALA A 56 8.14 18.21 28.21
C ALA A 56 8.27 19.74 28.13
N THR A 57 9.40 20.25 27.65
CA THR A 57 9.60 21.68 27.35
C THR A 57 8.68 22.12 26.20
N ALA A 58 8.28 23.40 26.18
CA ALA A 58 7.41 23.96 25.14
C ALA A 58 7.96 23.75 23.71
N GLU A 59 9.28 23.65 23.56
CA GLU A 59 9.96 23.33 22.30
C GLU A 59 9.81 21.87 21.88
N SER A 60 9.88 20.92 22.83
CA SER A 60 9.64 19.49 22.58
C SER A 60 8.19 19.22 22.14
N LEU A 61 7.23 19.94 22.74
CA LEU A 61 5.81 19.87 22.35
C LEU A 61 5.57 20.42 20.94
N ARG A 62 6.22 21.54 20.57
CA ARG A 62 6.14 22.11 19.21
C ARG A 62 6.77 21.23 18.15
N GLY A 63 7.93 20.63 18.43
CA GLY A 63 8.60 19.68 17.53
C GLY A 63 7.73 18.46 17.25
N THR A 64 7.13 17.92 18.32
CA THR A 64 6.17 16.81 18.26
C THR A 64 4.94 17.14 17.42
N ALA A 65 4.34 18.34 17.60
CA ALA A 65 3.18 18.78 16.83
C ALA A 65 3.48 18.90 15.32
N ASN A 66 4.66 19.41 14.96
CA ASN A 66 5.08 19.51 13.55
C ASN A 66 5.24 18.13 12.90
N LEU A 67 5.80 17.15 13.62
CA LEU A 67 5.95 15.78 13.12
C LEU A 67 4.58 15.12 12.88
N VAL A 68 3.62 15.30 13.78
CA VAL A 68 2.26 14.77 13.57
C VAL A 68 1.56 15.46 12.41
N SER A 69 1.69 16.78 12.27
CA SER A 69 1.13 17.51 11.11
C SER A 69 1.73 17.00 9.79
N LEU A 70 3.05 16.82 9.74
CA LEU A 70 3.73 16.23 8.58
C LEU A 70 3.21 14.82 8.29
N ALA A 71 3.05 13.98 9.32
CA ALA A 71 2.52 12.64 9.16
C ALA A 71 1.10 12.62 8.55
N LEU A 72 0.24 13.54 9.00
CA LEU A 72 -1.14 13.66 8.51
C LEU A 72 -1.19 14.20 7.07
N THR A 73 -0.29 15.10 6.68
CA THR A 73 -0.21 15.56 5.29
C THR A 73 0.28 14.48 4.34
N LEU A 74 1.10 13.54 4.81
CA LEU A 74 1.59 12.39 4.02
C LEU A 74 0.49 11.34 3.74
N VAL A 75 -0.51 11.19 4.64
CA VAL A 75 -1.54 10.14 4.54
C VAL A 75 -2.34 10.20 3.23
N PRO A 76 -2.88 11.35 2.78
CA PRO A 76 -3.58 11.43 1.49
C PRO A 76 -2.72 11.03 0.29
N PHE A 77 -1.44 11.44 0.26
CA PHE A 77 -0.52 11.06 -0.81
C PHE A 77 -0.25 9.55 -0.81
N ALA A 78 -0.09 8.95 0.38
CA ALA A 78 -0.01 7.50 0.51
C ALA A 78 -1.26 6.83 -0.08
N GLY A 79 -2.45 7.33 0.24
CA GLY A 79 -3.70 6.79 -0.30
C GLY A 79 -3.82 6.91 -1.82
N ILE A 80 -3.43 8.03 -2.42
CA ILE A 80 -3.41 8.18 -3.89
C ILE A 80 -2.46 7.14 -4.51
N ALA A 81 -1.27 6.98 -3.95
CA ALA A 81 -0.32 5.96 -4.40
C ALA A 81 -0.88 4.54 -4.26
N PHE A 82 -1.62 4.26 -3.17
CA PHE A 82 -2.29 2.98 -2.96
C PHE A 82 -3.39 2.71 -3.99
N LEU A 83 -4.21 3.72 -4.31
CA LEU A 83 -5.24 3.59 -5.34
C LEU A 83 -4.64 3.29 -6.71
N TRP A 84 -3.52 3.95 -7.05
CA TRP A 84 -2.75 3.63 -8.27
C TRP A 84 -2.20 2.21 -8.25
N PHE A 85 -1.64 1.77 -7.11
CA PHE A 85 -1.18 0.40 -6.94
C PHE A 85 -2.31 -0.61 -7.16
N ILE A 86 -3.47 -0.42 -6.53
CA ILE A 86 -4.65 -1.27 -6.73
C ILE A 86 -5.10 -1.27 -8.19
N GLY A 87 -5.17 -0.10 -8.84
CA GLY A 87 -5.58 0.01 -10.23
C GLY A 87 -4.69 -0.81 -11.16
N VAL A 88 -3.37 -0.72 -10.99
CA VAL A 88 -2.42 -1.46 -11.83
C VAL A 88 -2.39 -2.95 -11.49
N VAL A 89 -2.50 -3.32 -10.20
CA VAL A 89 -2.64 -4.73 -9.82
C VAL A 89 -3.91 -5.30 -10.46
N ARG A 90 -5.04 -4.60 -10.36
CA ARG A 90 -6.35 -4.99 -10.92
C ARG A 90 -6.32 -5.18 -12.43
N ASP A 91 -5.64 -4.32 -13.19
CA ASP A 91 -5.48 -4.45 -14.64
C ASP A 91 -4.84 -5.80 -15.03
N ARG A 92 -3.98 -6.36 -14.18
CA ARG A 92 -3.39 -7.69 -14.38
C ARG A 92 -4.31 -8.85 -14.00
N LEU A 93 -5.30 -8.60 -13.15
CA LEU A 93 -6.28 -9.61 -12.70
C LEU A 93 -7.37 -9.86 -13.73
N GLY A 94 -7.74 -8.81 -14.48
CA GLY A 94 -8.98 -8.77 -15.29
C GLY A 94 -9.12 -9.85 -16.36
N GLU A 95 -8.02 -10.43 -16.86
CA GLU A 95 -8.07 -11.49 -17.89
C GLU A 95 -8.08 -12.92 -17.30
N PHE A 96 -7.80 -13.12 -16.00
CA PHE A 96 -7.44 -14.45 -15.46
C PHE A 96 -8.24 -14.91 -14.22
N GLU A 97 -9.28 -14.20 -13.78
CA GLU A 97 -9.83 -14.42 -12.43
C GLU A 97 -11.36 -14.44 -12.27
N ASP A 98 -11.82 -15.21 -11.28
CA ASP A 98 -13.18 -15.17 -10.75
C ASP A 98 -13.52 -13.77 -10.22
N GLN A 99 -14.63 -13.21 -10.70
CA GLN A 99 -15.13 -11.89 -10.33
C GLN A 99 -15.29 -11.69 -8.81
N PHE A 100 -15.50 -12.78 -8.07
CA PHE A 100 -15.58 -12.79 -6.61
C PHE A 100 -14.27 -12.30 -5.95
N PHE A 101 -13.12 -12.89 -6.27
CA PHE A 101 -11.84 -12.52 -5.67
C PHE A 101 -11.42 -11.11 -6.08
N SER A 102 -11.69 -10.72 -7.33
CA SER A 102 -11.47 -9.34 -7.80
C SER A 102 -12.26 -8.32 -6.99
N THR A 103 -13.53 -8.62 -6.69
CA THR A 103 -14.39 -7.76 -5.87
C THR A 103 -13.93 -7.68 -4.42
N VAL A 104 -13.59 -8.83 -3.82
CA VAL A 104 -13.09 -8.88 -2.43
C VAL A 104 -11.73 -8.19 -2.31
N PHE A 105 -10.83 -8.36 -3.27
CA PHE A 105 -9.55 -7.66 -3.34
C PHE A 105 -9.76 -6.14 -3.37
N PHE A 106 -10.56 -5.66 -4.31
CA PHE A 106 -10.80 -4.23 -4.47
C PHE A 106 -11.52 -3.64 -3.25
N GLY A 107 -12.57 -4.31 -2.77
CA GLY A 107 -13.37 -3.87 -1.63
C GLY A 107 -12.55 -3.82 -0.33
N SER A 108 -11.78 -4.87 -0.03
CA SER A 108 -10.95 -4.91 1.19
C SER A 108 -9.83 -3.86 1.16
N GLY A 109 -9.21 -3.63 0.00
CA GLY A 109 -8.20 -2.57 -0.16
C GLY A 109 -8.78 -1.18 0.06
N LEU A 110 -9.93 -0.88 -0.56
CA LEU A 110 -10.61 0.40 -0.35
C LEU A 110 -11.08 0.58 1.09
N LEU A 111 -11.62 -0.46 1.73
CA LEU A 111 -12.02 -0.42 3.14
C LEU A 111 -10.82 -0.17 4.06
N PHE A 112 -9.69 -0.85 3.82
CA PHE A 112 -8.44 -0.58 4.54
C PHE A 112 -8.06 0.91 4.41
N LEU A 113 -8.05 1.44 3.20
CA LEU A 113 -7.66 2.84 2.97
C LEU A 113 -8.64 3.83 3.62
N ALA A 114 -9.94 3.57 3.53
CA ALA A 114 -10.98 4.38 4.16
C ALA A 114 -10.81 4.43 5.68
N MET A 115 -10.50 3.29 6.31
CA MET A 115 -10.23 3.22 7.75
C MET A 115 -8.98 4.01 8.14
N ILE A 116 -7.92 3.99 7.32
CA ILE A 116 -6.73 4.83 7.55
C ILE A 116 -7.06 6.32 7.46
N PHE A 117 -7.83 6.73 6.44
CA PHE A 117 -8.28 8.11 6.30
C PHE A 117 -9.18 8.57 7.45
N ALA A 118 -10.11 7.72 7.88
CA ALA A 118 -10.96 8.00 9.04
C ALA A 118 -10.13 8.18 10.32
N SER A 119 -9.17 7.28 10.57
CA SER A 119 -8.27 7.37 11.73
C SER A 119 -7.41 8.64 11.69
N ALA A 120 -6.85 8.99 10.52
CA ALA A 120 -6.08 10.22 10.31
C ALA A 120 -6.94 11.49 10.47
N ALA A 121 -8.20 11.47 10.01
CA ALA A 121 -9.14 12.58 10.19
C ALA A 121 -9.47 12.79 11.67
N ILE A 122 -9.66 11.72 12.46
CA ILE A 122 -9.86 11.81 13.91
C ILE A 122 -8.60 12.41 14.57
N ALA A 123 -7.41 11.93 14.21
CA ALA A 123 -6.14 12.47 14.72
C ALA A 123 -5.98 13.97 14.42
N GLY A 124 -6.24 14.38 13.17
CA GLY A 124 -6.20 15.79 12.77
C GLY A 124 -7.28 16.64 13.46
N GLY A 125 -8.47 16.08 13.66
CA GLY A 125 -9.56 16.71 14.39
C GLY A 125 -9.19 16.98 15.84
N ILE A 126 -8.56 16.03 16.53
CA ILE A 126 -8.06 16.20 17.90
C ILE A 126 -7.06 17.36 17.97
N ILE A 127 -6.11 17.43 17.04
CA ILE A 127 -5.09 18.50 17.01
C ILE A 127 -5.73 19.87 16.74
N LEU A 128 -6.64 19.93 15.76
CA LEU A 128 -7.34 21.16 15.42
C LEU A 128 -8.19 21.66 16.60
N SER A 129 -8.96 20.77 17.23
CA SER A 129 -9.77 21.10 18.40
C SER A 129 -8.92 21.53 19.59
N TYR A 130 -7.73 20.96 19.78
CA TYR A 130 -6.79 21.40 20.81
C TYR A 130 -6.27 22.83 20.53
N ASN A 131 -5.92 23.14 19.28
CA ASN A 131 -5.42 24.47 18.91
C ASN A 131 -6.50 25.56 18.98
N LEU A 132 -7.78 25.22 18.76
CA LEU A 132 -8.90 26.15 18.82
C LEU A 132 -9.40 26.41 20.26
N ALA A 133 -9.06 25.54 21.22
CA ALA A 133 -9.49 25.68 22.60
C ALA A 133 -8.73 26.81 23.32
N ALA A 134 -9.29 28.03 23.27
CA ALA A 134 -8.69 29.26 23.81
C ALA A 134 -8.51 29.28 25.34
N THR A 135 -9.16 28.38 26.10
CA THR A 135 -9.26 28.45 27.57
C THR A 135 -8.89 27.16 28.33
N GLY A 136 -8.24 26.20 27.67
CA GLY A 136 -7.62 25.08 28.36
C GLY A 136 -8.56 23.90 28.63
N ALA A 137 -8.01 22.70 28.40
CA ALA A 137 -8.58 21.39 28.59
C ALA A 137 -9.75 21.01 27.65
N MET A 138 -9.40 20.48 26.47
CA MET A 138 -10.24 19.43 25.90
C MET A 138 -10.42 18.35 26.96
N GLY A 139 -11.66 17.97 27.27
CA GLY A 139 -11.95 16.96 28.28
C GLY A 139 -11.09 15.71 28.04
N ALA A 140 -10.38 15.26 29.08
CA ALA A 140 -9.51 14.08 28.99
C ALA A 140 -10.27 12.86 28.42
N ASP A 141 -11.57 12.78 28.69
CA ASP A 141 -12.48 11.75 28.18
C ASP A 141 -12.65 11.80 26.65
N VAL A 142 -12.71 13.00 26.05
CA VAL A 142 -12.82 13.15 24.58
C VAL A 142 -11.52 12.72 23.89
N LEU A 143 -10.38 13.06 24.49
CA LEU A 143 -9.07 12.62 24.01
C LEU A 143 -8.88 11.10 24.16
N ALA A 144 -9.30 10.54 25.29
CA ALA A 144 -9.27 9.10 25.53
C ALA A 144 -10.19 8.35 24.55
N PHE A 145 -11.41 8.84 24.34
CA PHE A 145 -12.35 8.31 23.36
C PHE A 145 -11.78 8.36 21.95
N GLY A 146 -11.27 9.52 21.51
CA GLY A 146 -10.67 9.66 20.18
C GLY A 146 -9.50 8.69 19.95
N ARG A 147 -8.61 8.53 20.94
CA ARG A 147 -7.52 7.54 20.88
C ARG A 147 -8.03 6.10 20.83
N ALA A 148 -9.04 5.76 21.62
CA ALA A 148 -9.64 4.43 21.62
C ALA A 148 -10.30 4.09 20.27
N VAL A 149 -11.02 5.05 19.68
CA VAL A 149 -11.61 4.90 18.34
C VAL A 149 -10.54 4.74 17.28
N MET A 150 -9.50 5.59 17.28
CA MET A 150 -8.37 5.45 16.35
C MET A 150 -7.69 4.08 16.48
N TYR A 151 -7.46 3.63 17.72
CA TYR A 151 -6.86 2.32 17.99
C TYR A 151 -7.71 1.18 17.42
N THR A 152 -9.02 1.23 17.65
CA THR A 152 -9.97 0.22 17.16
C THR A 152 -10.04 0.22 15.64
N ILE A 153 -10.19 1.39 15.02
CA ILE A 153 -10.22 1.52 13.55
C ILE A 153 -8.94 0.96 12.94
N THR A 154 -7.77 1.36 13.44
CA THR A 154 -6.49 0.99 12.82
C THR A 154 -6.07 -0.44 13.16
N ASN A 155 -6.05 -0.84 14.43
CA ASN A 155 -5.47 -2.14 14.84
C ASN A 155 -6.45 -3.31 14.78
N ILE A 156 -7.76 -3.04 14.77
CA ILE A 156 -8.78 -4.10 14.73
C ILE A 156 -9.35 -4.18 13.31
N TYR A 157 -9.98 -3.12 12.82
CA TYR A 157 -10.70 -3.18 11.55
C TYR A 157 -9.77 -3.08 10.34
N ALA A 158 -8.86 -2.10 10.28
CA ALA A 158 -7.98 -1.92 9.13
C ALA A 158 -7.04 -3.11 8.96
N VAL A 159 -6.40 -3.60 10.03
CA VAL A 159 -5.54 -4.80 9.98
C VAL A 159 -6.29 -6.02 9.41
N ARG A 160 -7.56 -6.24 9.81
CA ARG A 160 -8.37 -7.34 9.25
C ARG A 160 -8.63 -7.16 7.76
N MET A 161 -8.98 -5.95 7.33
CA MET A 161 -9.21 -5.66 5.90
C MET A 161 -7.92 -5.81 5.07
N ALA A 162 -6.77 -5.42 5.61
CA ALA A 162 -5.47 -5.70 5.02
C ALA A 162 -5.20 -7.20 4.90
N GLY A 163 -5.53 -8.00 5.92
CA GLY A 163 -5.46 -9.46 5.85
C GLY A 163 -6.35 -10.05 4.74
N VAL A 164 -7.60 -9.60 4.62
CA VAL A 164 -8.50 -10.03 3.54
C VAL A 164 -7.94 -9.66 2.16
N PHE A 165 -7.37 -8.46 2.02
CA PHE A 165 -6.70 -8.02 0.80
C PHE A 165 -5.54 -8.96 0.41
N MET A 166 -4.71 -9.33 1.39
CA MET A 166 -3.58 -10.22 1.21
C MET A 166 -4.02 -11.65 0.84
N ILE A 167 -5.06 -12.20 1.49
CA ILE A 167 -5.61 -13.51 1.15
C ILE A 167 -6.15 -13.52 -0.27
N SER A 168 -6.92 -12.49 -0.63
CA SER A 168 -7.47 -12.38 -1.98
C SER A 168 -6.32 -12.39 -2.98
N LEU A 169 -5.34 -11.48 -2.82
CA LEU A 169 -4.17 -11.39 -3.71
C LEU A 169 -3.33 -12.69 -3.77
N GLY A 170 -3.14 -13.36 -2.63
CA GLY A 170 -2.42 -14.64 -2.57
C GLY A 170 -3.14 -15.74 -3.37
N THR A 171 -4.46 -15.76 -3.34
CA THR A 171 -5.29 -16.73 -4.09
C THR A 171 -5.13 -16.53 -5.60
N ILE A 172 -5.10 -15.28 -6.04
CA ILE A 172 -4.82 -14.90 -7.42
C ILE A 172 -3.47 -15.46 -7.87
N TRP A 173 -2.43 -15.28 -7.06
CA TRP A 173 -1.07 -15.67 -7.43
C TRP A 173 -0.91 -17.17 -7.60
N ILE A 174 -1.64 -17.97 -6.82
CA ILE A 174 -1.69 -19.42 -7.00
C ILE A 174 -2.26 -19.76 -8.38
N ARG A 175 -3.36 -19.10 -8.77
CA ARG A 175 -4.06 -19.39 -10.03
C ARG A 175 -3.28 -18.91 -11.25
N THR A 176 -2.70 -17.72 -11.17
CA THR A 176 -1.98 -17.09 -12.29
C THR A 176 -0.55 -17.63 -12.47
N ARG A 177 0.02 -18.35 -11.47
CA ARG A 177 1.40 -18.85 -11.46
C ARG A 177 2.48 -17.77 -11.70
N VAL A 178 2.14 -16.51 -11.49
CA VAL A 178 3.04 -15.36 -11.72
C VAL A 178 4.11 -15.25 -10.64
N MET A 179 3.84 -15.76 -9.43
CA MET A 179 4.73 -15.64 -8.27
C MET A 179 5.31 -17.00 -7.81
N PRO A 180 6.51 -17.01 -7.20
CA PRO A 180 7.09 -18.20 -6.58
C PRO A 180 6.22 -18.67 -5.41
N ARG A 181 6.13 -19.98 -5.21
CA ARG A 181 5.30 -20.59 -4.14
C ARG A 181 5.65 -20.06 -2.74
N LEU A 182 6.92 -19.75 -2.48
CA LEU A 182 7.37 -19.21 -1.18
C LEU A 182 6.72 -17.87 -0.82
N PHE A 183 6.60 -16.95 -1.80
CA PHE A 183 5.96 -15.65 -1.58
C PHE A 183 4.47 -15.79 -1.29
N VAL A 184 3.81 -16.74 -1.96
CA VAL A 184 2.40 -17.05 -1.69
C VAL A 184 2.24 -17.55 -0.25
N PHE A 185 3.04 -18.51 0.20
CA PHE A 185 2.99 -19.00 1.59
C PHE A 185 3.25 -17.89 2.60
N LEU A 186 4.23 -17.02 2.34
CA LEU A 186 4.52 -15.86 3.19
C LEU A 186 3.32 -14.90 3.27
N THR A 187 2.67 -14.59 2.15
CA THR A 187 1.47 -13.76 2.11
C THR A 187 0.34 -14.36 2.95
N TYR A 188 0.06 -15.66 2.82
CA TYR A 188 -0.97 -16.32 3.63
C TYR A 188 -0.62 -16.33 5.12
N ALA A 189 0.63 -16.60 5.48
CA ALA A 189 1.07 -16.57 6.87
C ALA A 189 0.88 -15.19 7.50
N LEU A 190 1.29 -14.13 6.80
CA LEU A 190 1.12 -12.74 7.24
C LEU A 190 -0.35 -12.33 7.29
N ALA A 191 -1.16 -12.78 6.33
CA ALA A 191 -2.58 -12.47 6.30
C ALA A 191 -3.35 -13.15 7.44
N LEU A 192 -3.03 -14.41 7.72
CA LEU A 192 -3.59 -15.14 8.85
C LEU A 192 -3.19 -14.48 10.17
N LEU A 193 -1.92 -14.08 10.29
CA LEU A 193 -1.42 -13.31 11.42
C LEU A 193 -2.20 -11.99 11.61
N MET A 194 -2.52 -11.28 10.52
CA MET A 194 -3.35 -10.07 10.60
C MET A 194 -4.80 -10.37 11.02
N LEU A 195 -5.41 -11.45 10.54
CA LEU A 195 -6.79 -11.79 10.87
C LEU A 195 -6.98 -12.31 12.30
N VAL A 196 -6.04 -13.14 12.76
CA VAL A 196 -6.09 -13.80 14.08
C VAL A 196 -5.50 -12.90 15.16
N SER A 197 -4.82 -11.82 14.79
CA SER A 197 -4.27 -10.91 15.79
C SER A 197 -5.36 -10.25 16.63
N ILE A 198 -5.38 -10.60 17.91
CA ILE A 198 -6.17 -9.95 18.95
C ILE A 198 -5.17 -9.24 19.85
N ASN A 199 -4.99 -7.93 19.65
CA ASN A 199 -4.15 -7.07 20.49
C ASN A 199 -2.66 -7.47 20.65
N LEU A 200 -2.06 -8.22 19.71
CA LEU A 200 -0.67 -8.69 19.85
C LEU A 200 0.36 -7.55 19.87
N SER A 201 0.21 -6.55 19.01
CA SER A 201 1.12 -5.42 18.97
C SER A 201 0.56 -4.30 18.10
N VAL A 202 0.77 -3.07 18.53
CA VAL A 202 0.35 -1.89 17.79
C VAL A 202 1.16 -1.65 16.50
N TRP A 203 2.29 -2.35 16.37
CA TRP A 203 3.16 -2.33 15.20
C TRP A 203 2.67 -3.21 14.05
N LEU A 204 1.64 -4.04 14.29
CA LEU A 204 1.10 -4.95 13.27
C LEU A 204 0.62 -4.24 12.02
N ILE A 205 0.13 -3.01 12.15
CA ILE A 205 -0.30 -2.22 10.99
C ILE A 205 0.85 -1.99 9.99
N LEU A 206 2.11 -2.00 10.41
CA LEU A 206 3.28 -1.86 9.53
C LEU A 206 3.59 -3.11 8.70
N VAL A 207 3.09 -4.27 9.11
CA VAL A 207 3.28 -5.53 8.37
C VAL A 207 2.71 -5.39 6.96
N PHE A 208 1.58 -4.69 6.81
CA PHE A 208 0.94 -4.51 5.51
C PHE A 208 1.76 -3.63 4.54
N PRO A 209 2.16 -2.38 4.89
CA PRO A 209 3.08 -1.58 4.08
C PRO A 209 4.39 -2.30 3.78
N ALA A 210 4.99 -2.98 4.77
CA ALA A 210 6.24 -3.72 4.57
C ALA A 210 6.08 -4.84 3.54
N TRP A 211 4.98 -5.58 3.61
CA TRP A 211 4.65 -6.60 2.63
C TRP A 211 4.41 -6.01 1.23
N VAL A 212 3.67 -4.90 1.11
CA VAL A 212 3.50 -4.20 -0.19
C VAL A 212 4.85 -3.76 -0.75
N PHE A 213 5.73 -3.20 0.09
CA PHE A 213 7.07 -2.80 -0.31
C PHE A 213 7.88 -3.95 -0.91
N VAL A 214 7.93 -5.10 -0.21
CA VAL A 214 8.65 -6.30 -0.67
C VAL A 214 8.13 -6.76 -2.03
N ILE A 215 6.82 -6.78 -2.22
CA ILE A 215 6.18 -7.19 -3.48
C ILE A 215 6.50 -6.23 -4.60
N SER A 216 6.37 -4.94 -4.34
CA SER A 216 6.63 -3.91 -5.34
C SER A 216 8.09 -3.93 -5.77
N VAL A 217 9.03 -4.10 -4.85
CA VAL A 217 10.46 -4.28 -5.17
C VAL A 217 10.69 -5.55 -5.99
N TYR A 218 10.05 -6.66 -5.64
CA TYR A 218 10.17 -7.91 -6.39
C TYR A 218 9.66 -7.77 -7.84
N ILE A 219 8.48 -7.16 -8.04
CA ILE A 219 7.92 -6.87 -9.37
C ILE A 219 8.86 -5.95 -10.16
N LEU A 220 9.46 -4.95 -9.51
CA LEU A 220 10.42 -4.06 -10.15
C LEU A 220 11.65 -4.83 -10.67
N ILE A 221 12.25 -5.67 -9.83
CA ILE A 221 13.43 -6.47 -10.19
C ILE A 221 13.11 -7.39 -11.36
N LEU A 222 11.96 -8.07 -11.35
CA LEU A 222 11.51 -8.91 -12.46
C LEU A 222 11.35 -8.11 -13.75
N SER A 223 10.75 -6.91 -13.66
CA SER A 223 10.55 -6.03 -14.83
C SER A 223 11.85 -5.50 -15.42
N LEU A 224 12.91 -5.37 -14.62
CA LEU A 224 14.24 -4.95 -15.06
C LEU A 224 14.99 -6.10 -15.75
N ARG A 225 14.92 -7.30 -15.18
CA ARG A 225 15.55 -8.51 -15.76
C ARG A 225 14.96 -8.89 -17.12
N GLY A 226 13.63 -8.78 -17.28
CA GLY A 226 12.97 -9.06 -18.56
C GLY A 226 13.38 -8.11 -19.69
N GLU A 227 13.68 -6.84 -19.37
CA GLU A 227 14.10 -5.85 -20.39
C GLU A 227 15.56 -6.08 -20.84
N GLN A 228 16.43 -6.50 -19.94
CA GLN A 228 17.82 -6.86 -20.27
C GLN A 228 17.87 -8.04 -21.25
N ALA A 229 17.06 -9.08 -21.02
CA ALA A 229 16.96 -10.22 -21.93
C ALA A 229 16.43 -9.81 -23.32
N GLY A 230 15.41 -8.93 -23.38
CA GLY A 230 14.87 -8.42 -24.64
C GLY A 230 15.86 -7.58 -25.44
N LYS A 231 16.67 -6.73 -24.77
CA LYS A 231 17.74 -5.95 -25.43
C LYS A 231 18.81 -6.85 -26.05
N VAL A 232 19.25 -7.88 -25.34
CA VAL A 232 20.25 -8.85 -25.83
C VAL A 232 19.76 -9.53 -27.12
N ILE A 233 18.51 -10.00 -27.15
CA ILE A 233 17.94 -10.67 -28.33
C ILE A 233 17.82 -9.71 -29.53
N SER A 234 17.42 -8.45 -29.31
CA SER A 234 17.32 -7.46 -30.39
C SER A 234 18.66 -7.01 -30.96
N SER A 235 19.76 -7.26 -30.25
CA SER A 235 21.12 -6.90 -30.67
C SER A 235 21.84 -8.02 -31.45
N VAL A 236 21.24 -9.21 -31.55
CA VAL A 236 21.76 -10.30 -32.40
C VAL A 236 21.37 -10.00 -33.86
N PRO A 237 22.33 -9.84 -34.79
CA PRO A 237 22.02 -9.58 -36.19
C PRO A 237 21.26 -10.79 -36.76
N VAL A 238 20.08 -10.55 -37.35
CA VAL A 238 19.35 -11.58 -38.08
C VAL A 238 20.10 -11.84 -39.39
N GLU A 239 20.91 -12.89 -39.42
CA GLU A 239 21.57 -13.34 -40.63
C GLU A 239 20.50 -13.85 -41.61
N LYS A 240 20.21 -13.02 -42.63
CA LYS A 240 19.28 -13.38 -43.70
C LYS A 240 19.94 -14.47 -44.55
N LYS A 241 19.40 -15.67 -44.47
CA LYS A 241 19.68 -16.77 -45.40
C LYS A 241 18.94 -16.57 -46.72
#